data_AF-A0A6A4VES2-F1
#
_entry.id   AF-A0A6A4VES2-F1
#
_cell.length_a   1.000
_cell.length_b   1.000
_cell.length_c   1.000
_cell.angle_alpha   90.00
_cell.angle_beta   90.00
_cell.angle_gamma   90.00
#
_symmetry.space_group_name_H-M   'P 1'
#
loop_
_entity.id
_entity.type
_entity.pdbx_description
1 polymer ?
#
loop_
_entity_poly.entity_id
_entity_poly.type
_entity_poly.pdbx_seq_one_letter_code
_entity_poly.pdbx_strand_id
1 'polypeptide(L)'
;MHSDLILVVAAQVLVISAVAAAIGVLLLRHLVCRRRVRSKGRAVLVTGCDRGVGLELAAHLDSLGFRVLAGVREPCGAGAARLQARTSVLTRLVDLDVTSEVSVAAAAGQVRRELQETDTAITDHQAMNQ
;
A
#
# COMPACT_ATOMS: atom_id res chain seq x y z
N MET A 1 -54.32 1.32 -23.10
CA MET A 1 -53.39 0.94 -24.19
C MET A 1 -52.22 1.92 -24.31
N HIS A 2 -52.42 3.20 -24.63
CA HIS A 2 -51.30 4.17 -24.73
C HIS A 2 -50.66 4.51 -23.38
N SER A 3 -51.44 4.68 -22.31
CA SER A 3 -50.95 4.97 -20.96
C SER A 3 -50.11 3.83 -20.36
N ASP A 4 -50.55 2.58 -20.56
CA ASP A 4 -49.86 1.39 -20.03
C ASP A 4 -48.52 1.16 -20.73
N LEU A 5 -48.46 1.41 -22.05
CA LEU A 5 -47.24 1.32 -22.84
C LEU A 5 -46.21 2.38 -22.41
N ILE A 6 -46.65 3.61 -22.16
CA ILE A 6 -45.76 4.69 -21.68
C ILE A 6 -45.17 4.35 -20.31
N LEU A 7 -45.98 3.79 -19.40
CA LEU A 7 -45.52 3.42 -18.06
C LEU A 7 -44.46 2.31 -18.10
N VAL A 8 -44.65 1.29 -18.93
CA VAL A 8 -43.70 0.18 -19.10
C VAL A 8 -42.37 0.68 -19.69
N VAL A 9 -42.43 1.53 -20.72
CA VAL A 9 -41.23 2.08 -21.36
C VAL A 9 -40.46 2.99 -20.38
N ALA A 10 -41.16 3.84 -19.62
CA ALA A 10 -40.53 4.71 -18.63
C ALA A 10 -39.83 3.89 -17.51
N ALA A 11 -40.46 2.82 -17.04
CA ALA A 11 -39.87 1.94 -16.04
C ALA A 11 -38.60 1.24 -16.57
N GLN A 12 -38.62 0.76 -17.82
CA GLN A 12 -37.43 0.16 -18.44
C GLN A 12 -36.27 1.15 -18.58
N VAL A 13 -36.55 2.38 -19.03
CA VAL A 13 -35.54 3.44 -19.15
C VAL A 13 -34.95 3.80 -17.78
N LEU A 14 -35.78 3.86 -16.73
CA LEU A 14 -35.32 4.11 -15.36
C LEU A 14 -34.38 3.01 -14.88
N VAL A 15 -34.73 1.74 -15.09
CA VAL A 15 -33.90 0.58 -14.70
C VAL A 15 -32.57 0.59 -15.47
N ILE A 16 -32.60 0.83 -16.78
CA ILE A 16 -31.39 0.87 -17.62
C ILE A 16 -30.46 2.00 -17.19
N SER A 17 -31.00 3.19 -16.93
CA SER A 17 -30.18 4.33 -16.49
C SER A 17 -29.53 4.10 -15.12
N ALA A 18 -30.26 3.48 -14.18
CA ALA A 18 -29.72 3.11 -12.87
C ALA A 18 -28.59 2.08 -12.98
N VAL A 19 -28.77 1.05 -13.82
CA VAL A 19 -27.73 0.02 -14.06
C VAL A 19 -26.50 0.64 -14.73
N ALA A 20 -26.69 1.47 -15.75
CA ALA A 20 -25.59 2.16 -16.44
C ALA A 20 -24.82 3.07 -15.48
N ALA A 21 -25.52 3.83 -14.63
CA ALA A 21 -24.89 4.66 -13.61
C ALA A 21 -24.11 3.82 -12.59
N ALA A 22 -24.67 2.69 -12.12
CA ALA A 22 -24.00 1.79 -11.19
C ALA A 22 -22.72 1.19 -11.79
N ILE A 23 -22.77 0.72 -13.04
CA ILE A 23 -21.59 0.21 -13.77
C ILE A 23 -20.56 1.33 -13.94
N GLY A 24 -20.98 2.53 -14.33
CA GLY A 24 -20.10 3.70 -14.45
C GLY A 24 -19.41 4.04 -13.14
N VAL A 25 -20.14 4.03 -12.02
CA VAL A 25 -19.57 4.25 -10.68
C VAL A 25 -18.61 3.13 -10.28
N LEU A 26 -18.94 1.86 -10.56
CA LEU A 26 -18.07 0.73 -10.25
C LEU A 26 -16.79 0.77 -11.08
N LEU A 27 -16.88 1.09 -12.37
CA LEU A 27 -15.74 1.26 -13.26
C LEU A 27 -14.90 2.47 -12.82
N LEU A 28 -15.53 3.59 -12.50
CA LEU A 28 -14.82 4.77 -12.00
C LEU A 28 -14.11 4.47 -10.68
N ARG A 29 -14.76 3.79 -9.73
CA ARG A 29 -14.14 3.31 -8.49
C ARG A 29 -12.98 2.38 -8.80
N HIS A 30 -13.15 1.43 -9.72
CA HIS A 30 -12.10 0.51 -10.12
C HIS A 30 -10.90 1.22 -10.76
N LEU A 31 -11.11 2.26 -11.55
CA LEU A 31 -10.06 3.02 -12.23
C LEU A 31 -9.35 3.98 -11.28
N VAL A 32 -10.10 4.69 -10.42
CA VAL A 32 -9.55 5.64 -9.44
C VAL A 32 -8.77 4.91 -8.35
N CYS A 33 -9.29 3.80 -7.82
CA CYS A 33 -8.57 2.97 -6.84
C CYS A 33 -7.40 2.18 -7.46
N ARG A 34 -7.34 2.05 -8.80
CA ARG A 34 -6.22 1.41 -9.52
C ARG A 34 -5.01 2.31 -9.75
N ARG A 35 -4.92 3.49 -9.12
CA ARG A 35 -3.66 4.25 -9.09
C ARG A 35 -2.58 3.43 -8.38
N ARG A 36 -1.87 2.60 -9.16
CA ARG A 36 -0.69 1.86 -8.72
C ARG A 36 0.41 2.86 -8.46
N VAL A 37 0.80 2.99 -7.19
CA VAL A 37 2.03 3.68 -6.83
C VAL A 37 3.18 2.89 -7.46
N ARG A 38 4.07 3.57 -8.20
CA ARG A 38 5.30 2.92 -8.71
C ARG A 38 6.14 2.49 -7.51
N SER A 39 6.48 1.22 -7.44
CA SER A 39 7.21 0.64 -6.31
C SER A 39 8.71 0.91 -6.36
N LYS A 40 9.30 0.93 -7.56
CA LYS A 40 10.74 1.21 -7.75
C LYS A 40 11.10 2.59 -7.21
N GLY A 41 12.09 2.61 -6.31
CA GLY A 41 12.62 3.82 -5.68
C GLY A 41 11.73 4.41 -4.59
N ARG A 42 10.70 3.68 -4.12
CA ARG A 42 9.86 4.13 -3.00
C ARG A 42 10.01 3.21 -1.81
N ALA A 43 10.07 3.82 -0.64
CA ALA A 43 10.07 3.12 0.63
C ALA A 43 8.73 3.32 1.35
N VAL A 44 8.34 2.34 2.14
CA VAL A 44 7.11 2.32 2.93
C VAL A 44 7.42 1.86 4.35
N LEU A 45 6.90 2.56 5.35
CA LEU A 45 6.95 2.14 6.74
C LEU A 45 5.65 1.40 7.08
N VAL A 46 5.76 0.15 7.50
CA VAL A 46 4.63 -0.66 7.97
C VAL A 46 4.80 -0.89 9.46
N THR A 47 3.79 -0.59 10.26
CA THR A 47 3.83 -0.82 11.72
C THR A 47 3.14 -2.14 12.08
N GLY A 48 3.52 -2.75 13.20
CA GLY A 48 2.90 -4.00 13.67
C GLY A 48 3.18 -5.19 12.75
N CYS A 49 4.42 -5.33 12.27
CA CYS A 49 4.80 -6.38 11.33
C CYS A 49 5.15 -7.73 11.98
N ASP A 50 4.93 -7.87 13.29
CA ASP A 50 5.22 -9.06 14.08
C ASP A 50 4.17 -10.17 13.89
N ARG A 51 2.94 -9.83 13.46
CA ARG A 51 1.84 -10.79 13.24
C ARG A 51 0.71 -10.26 12.35
N GLY A 52 -0.16 -11.17 11.94
CA GLY A 52 -1.44 -10.85 11.29
C GLY A 52 -1.29 -10.04 10.00
N VAL A 53 -2.14 -9.03 9.83
CA VAL A 53 -2.23 -8.22 8.61
C VAL A 53 -0.93 -7.46 8.33
N GLY A 54 -0.24 -6.95 9.36
CA GLY A 54 1.00 -6.19 9.15
C GLY A 54 2.11 -7.04 8.52
N LEU A 55 2.23 -8.31 8.95
CA LEU A 55 3.20 -9.24 8.40
C LEU A 55 2.89 -9.62 6.94
N GLU A 56 1.62 -9.90 6.63
CA GLU A 56 1.18 -10.17 5.25
C GLU A 56 1.36 -8.95 4.34
N LEU A 57 1.03 -7.75 4.86
CA LEU A 57 1.14 -6.49 4.13
C LEU A 57 2.61 -6.19 3.80
N ALA A 58 3.51 -6.35 4.77
CA ALA A 58 4.94 -6.14 4.56
C ALA A 58 5.49 -7.11 3.50
N ALA A 59 5.16 -8.41 3.60
CA ALA A 59 5.54 -9.40 2.60
C ALA A 59 4.97 -9.09 1.20
N HIS A 60 3.71 -8.63 1.14
CA HIS A 60 3.09 -8.27 -0.14
C HIS A 60 3.76 -7.04 -0.77
N LEU A 61 4.06 -6.00 0.01
CA LEU A 61 4.73 -4.79 -0.48
C LEU A 61 6.16 -5.07 -0.94
N ASP A 62 6.89 -5.92 -0.22
CA ASP A 62 8.20 -6.42 -0.63
C ASP A 62 8.12 -7.15 -1.98
N SER A 63 7.12 -8.04 -2.16
CA SER A 63 6.90 -8.75 -3.44
C SER A 63 6.54 -7.83 -4.62
N LEU A 64 5.97 -6.65 -4.33
CA LEU A 64 5.68 -5.63 -5.33
C LEU A 64 6.92 -4.77 -5.65
N GLY A 65 8.05 -4.99 -4.96
CA GLY A 65 9.31 -4.29 -5.16
C GLY A 65 9.44 -2.98 -4.39
N PHE A 66 8.63 -2.77 -3.34
CA PHE A 66 8.83 -1.66 -2.42
C PHE A 66 9.97 -1.98 -1.46
N ARG A 67 10.67 -0.94 -1.01
CA ARG A 67 11.56 -1.05 0.15
C ARG A 67 10.71 -0.94 1.42
N VAL A 68 10.67 -1.99 2.22
CA VAL A 68 9.77 -2.05 3.37
C VAL A 68 10.56 -1.83 4.66
N LEU A 69 10.25 -0.74 5.36
CA LEU A 69 10.70 -0.51 6.72
C LEU A 69 9.65 -1.13 7.64
N ALA A 70 9.96 -2.27 8.22
CA ALA A 70 9.02 -3.05 9.01
C ALA A 70 9.19 -2.76 10.50
N GLY A 71 8.27 -1.98 11.06
CA GLY A 71 8.15 -1.70 12.47
C GLY A 71 7.72 -2.93 13.26
N VAL A 72 8.61 -3.43 14.10
CA VAL A 72 8.39 -4.56 15.01
C VAL A 72 8.81 -4.14 16.42
N ARG A 73 8.09 -4.62 17.44
CA ARG A 73 8.41 -4.31 18.84
C ARG A 73 9.64 -5.06 19.36
N GLU A 74 9.94 -6.21 18.76
CA GLU A 74 11.09 -7.03 19.13
C GLU A 74 11.78 -7.53 17.86
N PRO A 75 12.89 -6.89 17.42
CA PRO A 75 13.60 -7.23 16.19
C PRO A 75 14.19 -8.65 16.18
N CYS A 76 14.45 -9.21 17.36
CA CYS A 76 14.95 -10.58 17.53
C CYS A 76 13.84 -11.58 17.87
N GLY A 77 12.58 -11.13 17.90
CA GLY A 77 11.45 -11.96 18.27
C GLY A 77 10.99 -12.89 17.15
N ALA A 78 10.15 -13.87 17.49
CA ALA A 78 9.62 -14.84 16.52
C ALA A 78 8.85 -14.18 15.37
N GLY A 79 8.16 -13.06 15.62
CA GLY A 79 7.44 -12.29 14.60
C GLY A 79 8.38 -11.69 13.55
N ALA A 80 9.49 -11.10 14.00
CA ALA A 80 10.51 -10.54 13.13
C ALA A 80 11.22 -11.61 12.29
N ALA A 81 11.54 -12.77 12.89
CA ALA A 81 12.10 -13.90 12.17
C ALA A 81 11.15 -14.44 11.09
N ARG A 82 9.85 -14.55 11.39
CA ARG A 82 8.82 -14.95 10.40
C ARG A 82 8.72 -13.95 9.25
N LEU A 83 8.81 -12.65 9.55
CA LEU A 83 8.80 -11.62 8.52
C LEU A 83 10.02 -11.75 7.62
N GLN A 84 11.23 -11.80 8.19
CA GLN A 84 12.48 -11.94 7.44
C GLN A 84 12.50 -13.19 6.55
N ALA A 85 11.94 -14.30 7.02
CA ALA A 85 11.84 -15.53 6.23
C ALA A 85 10.91 -15.39 4.99
N ARG A 86 10.02 -14.38 4.97
CA ARG A 86 9.03 -14.15 3.91
C ARG A 86 9.32 -12.94 3.04
N THR A 87 10.30 -12.14 3.41
CA THR A 87 10.66 -10.91 2.71
C THR A 87 12.06 -10.98 2.14
N SER A 88 12.32 -10.20 1.11
CA SER A 88 13.62 -10.05 0.50
C SER A 88 14.55 -9.11 1.30
N VAL A 89 15.75 -8.90 0.75
CA VAL A 89 16.73 -7.93 1.27
C VAL A 89 16.25 -6.47 1.23
N LEU A 90 15.16 -6.17 0.51
CA LEU A 90 14.55 -4.85 0.45
C LEU A 90 13.78 -4.51 1.74
N THR A 91 13.53 -5.50 2.60
CA THR A 91 12.89 -5.29 3.90
C THR A 91 13.95 -5.05 4.98
N ARG A 92 13.73 -4.03 5.79
CA ARG A 92 14.56 -3.65 6.94
C ARG A 92 13.71 -3.60 8.19
N LEU A 93 14.18 -4.23 9.26
CA LEU A 93 13.50 -4.18 10.55
C LEU A 93 13.78 -2.85 11.23
N VAL A 94 12.73 -2.24 11.75
CA VAL A 94 12.78 -1.04 12.59
C VAL A 94 12.21 -1.41 13.95
N ASP A 95 13.00 -1.21 14.99
CA ASP A 95 12.50 -1.35 16.36
C ASP A 95 11.51 -0.22 16.63
N LEU A 96 10.25 -0.56 16.81
CA LEU A 96 9.16 0.39 16.98
C LEU A 96 8.14 -0.13 17.99
N ASP A 97 8.14 0.49 19.16
CA ASP A 97 7.04 0.47 20.10
C ASP A 97 6.25 1.78 19.99
N VAL A 98 5.06 1.69 19.37
CA VAL A 98 4.15 2.83 19.19
C VAL A 98 3.64 3.44 20.49
N THR A 99 3.82 2.74 21.63
CA THR A 99 3.41 3.24 22.96
C THR A 99 4.51 4.07 23.64
N SER A 100 5.73 4.10 23.10
CA SER A 100 6.88 4.81 23.65
C SER A 100 7.32 5.93 22.71
N GLU A 101 7.17 7.19 23.14
CA GLU A 101 7.61 8.34 22.35
C GLU A 101 9.10 8.29 22.02
N VAL A 102 9.92 7.75 22.94
CA VAL A 102 11.37 7.58 22.73
C VAL A 102 11.63 6.58 21.59
N SER A 103 10.90 5.46 21.58
CA SER A 103 11.00 4.46 20.51
C SER A 103 10.54 5.04 19.17
N VAL A 104 9.42 5.75 19.16
CA VAL A 104 8.90 6.41 17.94
C VAL A 104 9.91 7.43 17.40
N ALA A 105 10.52 8.24 18.26
CA ALA A 105 11.54 9.21 17.86
C ALA A 105 12.80 8.54 17.28
N ALA A 106 13.26 7.46 17.92
CA ALA A 106 14.39 6.67 17.43
C ALA A 106 14.10 6.02 16.07
N ALA A 107 12.93 5.40 15.92
CA ALA A 107 12.45 4.81 14.68
C ALA A 107 12.34 5.85 13.56
N ALA A 108 11.78 7.04 13.85
CA ALA A 108 11.72 8.14 12.90
C ALA A 108 13.13 8.58 12.44
N GLY A 109 14.10 8.61 13.35
CA GLY A 109 15.49 8.86 13.02
C GLY A 109 16.10 7.79 12.11
N GLN A 110 15.83 6.51 12.38
CA GLN A 110 16.27 5.41 11.53
C GLN A 110 15.65 5.49 10.13
N VAL A 111 14.33 5.68 10.04
CA VAL A 111 13.60 5.83 8.77
C VAL A 111 14.18 6.99 7.95
N ARG A 112 14.46 8.14 8.57
CA ARG A 112 15.06 9.28 7.87
C ARG A 112 16.42 8.95 7.25
N ARG A 113 17.28 8.23 7.96
CA ARG A 113 18.59 7.81 7.43
C ARG A 113 18.44 6.87 6.24
N GLU A 114 17.57 5.86 6.35
CA GLU A 114 17.35 4.91 5.26
C GLU A 114 16.74 5.56 4.01
N LEU A 115 15.89 6.58 4.19
CA LEU A 115 15.35 7.36 3.09
C LEU A 115 16.42 8.22 2.41
N GLN A 116 17.32 8.86 3.17
CA GLN A 116 18.42 9.67 2.60
C GLN A 116 19.39 8.85 1.74
N GLU A 117 19.73 7.64 2.18
CA GLU A 117 20.53 6.69 1.38
C GLU A 117 19.81 6.29 0.08
N THR A 118 18.48 6.16 0.15
CA THR A 118 17.65 5.79 -1.00
C THR A 118 17.55 6.91 -2.03
N ASP A 119 17.31 8.15 -1.58
CA ASP A 119 17.20 9.32 -2.45
C ASP A 119 18.52 9.62 -3.18
N THR A 120 19.65 9.44 -2.49
CA THR A 120 20.99 9.58 -3.10
C THR A 120 21.19 8.55 -4.21
N ALA A 121 20.86 7.28 -3.94
CA ALA A 121 21.00 6.20 -4.93
C ALA A 121 20.06 6.36 -6.16
N ILE A 122 18.87 6.95 -5.97
CA ILE A 122 17.95 7.23 -7.09
C ILE A 122 18.46 8.39 -7.95
N THR A 123 19.06 9.40 -7.32
CA THR A 123 19.61 10.57 -8.02
C THR A 123 20.80 10.17 -8.91
N ASP A 124 21.68 9.28 -8.43
CA ASP A 124 22.82 8.78 -9.22
C ASP A 124 22.38 7.92 -10.42
N HIS A 125 21.30 7.12 -10.26
CA HIS A 125 20.77 6.30 -11.36
C HIS A 125 20.04 7.12 -12.44
N GLN A 126 19.58 8.34 -12.12
CA GLN A 126 19.00 9.27 -13.09
C GLN A 126 20.07 10.03 -13.89
N ALA A 127 21.30 10.17 -13.37
CA ALA A 127 22.40 10.89 -14.03
C ALA A 127 23.12 10.08 -15.13
N MET A 128 22.98 8.74 -15.15
CA MET A 128 23.66 7.87 -16.13
C MET A 128 22.80 7.50 -17.35
N ASN A 129 21.62 8.11 -17.50
CA ASN A 129 20.75 7.90 -18.67
C ASN A 129 20.33 9.23 -19.34
N GLN A 130 21.17 10.26 -19.22
CA GLN A 130 21.14 11.44 -20.08
C GLN A 130 22.37 11.49 -20.96
#